data_AF-A0A7C1B1H6-F1
#
_entry.id   AF-A0A7C1B1H6-F1
#
_cell.length_a   1.000
_cell.length_b   1.000
_cell.length_c   1.000
_cell.angle_alpha   90.00
_cell.angle_beta   90.00
_cell.angle_gamma   90.00
#
_symmetry.space_group_name_H-M   'P 1'
#
loop_
_entity.id
_entity.type
_entity.pdbx_description
1 polymer ?
#
loop_
_entity_poly.entity_id
_entity_poly.type
_entity_poly.pdbx_seq_one_letter_code
_entity_poly.pdbx_strand_id
1 'polypeptide(L)' 'MCGIIGIVSQEYVSSREILKVLKRLEYRGYDSVGYALNDGTVEKDTGEISDFMRRTKEKNFRTGIAHTRWATHGGVT' A
#
# COMPACT_ATOMS: atom_id res chain seq x y z
N MET A 1 -8.38 10.63 7.50
CA MET A 1 -9.28 9.65 6.84
C MET A 1 -8.40 8.47 6.38
N CYS A 2 -8.88 7.39 5.79
CA CYS A 2 -7.97 6.36 5.26
C CYS A 2 -8.29 6.05 3.79
N GLY A 3 -7.33 5.52 3.07
CA GLY A 3 -7.50 5.03 1.70
C GLY A 3 -7.20 3.54 1.63
N ILE A 4 -8.08 2.76 0.99
CA ILE A 4 -7.89 1.33 0.74
C ILE A 4 -8.11 1.09 -0.74
N ILE A 5 -7.25 0.28 -1.36
CA ILE A 5 -7.48 -0.22 -2.71
C ILE A 5 -7.18 -1.73 -2.75
N GLY A 6 -7.81 -2.43 -3.69
CA GLY A 6 -7.57 -3.86 -3.91
C GLY A 6 -7.44 -4.15 -5.40
N ILE A 7 -6.61 -5.13 -5.73
CA ILE A 7 -6.45 -5.65 -7.09
C ILE A 7 -6.77 -7.16 -7.05
N VAL A 8 -7.57 -7.60 -8.02
CA VAL A 8 -7.83 -9.01 -8.32
C VAL A 8 -7.59 -9.20 -9.81
N SER A 9 -6.64 -10.05 -10.18
CA SER A 9 -6.20 -10.24 -11.55
C SER A 9 -5.95 -11.72 -11.86
N GLN A 10 -6.21 -12.14 -13.10
CA GLN A 10 -5.79 -13.44 -13.60
C GLN A 10 -4.29 -13.47 -13.96
N GLU A 11 -3.76 -12.31 -14.37
CA GLU A 11 -2.35 -12.11 -14.69
C GLU A 11 -1.56 -11.57 -13.50
N TYR A 12 -0.25 -11.81 -13.49
CA TYR A 12 0.63 -11.20 -12.49
C TYR A 12 0.71 -9.67 -12.68
N VAL A 13 0.58 -8.96 -11.56
CA VAL A 13 0.65 -7.50 -11.46
C VAL A 13 1.83 -7.13 -10.57
N SER A 14 2.55 -6.07 -10.94
CA SER A 14 3.62 -5.51 -10.10
C SER A 14 3.04 -4.85 -8.85
N SER A 15 3.68 -5.05 -7.70
CA SER A 15 3.39 -4.35 -6.44
C SER A 15 3.57 -2.83 -6.56
N ARG A 16 4.24 -2.33 -7.61
CA ARG A 16 4.26 -0.89 -7.89
C ARG A 16 2.92 -0.39 -8.41
N GLU A 17 2.11 -1.20 -9.10
CA GLU A 17 0.82 -0.75 -9.63
C GLU A 17 -0.23 -0.56 -8.53
N ILE A 18 -0.30 -1.48 -7.57
CA ILE A 18 -1.19 -1.32 -6.40
C ILE A 18 -0.83 -0.04 -5.62
N LEU A 19 0.46 0.27 -5.49
CA LEU A 19 0.93 1.50 -4.83
C LEU A 19 0.65 2.77 -5.66
N LYS A 20 0.80 2.72 -6.99
CA LYS A 20 0.43 3.84 -7.88
C LYS A 20 -1.05 4.17 -7.80
N VAL A 21 -1.92 3.15 -7.75
CA VAL A 21 -3.37 3.37 -7.58
C VAL A 21 -3.67 3.92 -6.19
N LEU A 22 -3.05 3.37 -5.14
CA LEU A 22 -3.20 3.86 -3.77
C LEU A 22 -2.76 5.33 -3.65
N LYS A 23 -1.75 5.76 -4.39
CA LYS A 23 -1.27 7.16 -4.41
C LYS A 23 -2.34 8.17 -4.81
N ARG A 24 -3.34 7.77 -5.61
CA ARG A 24 -4.50 8.63 -5.91
C ARG A 24 -5.37 8.89 -4.68
N LEU A 25 -5.25 8.08 -3.63
CA LEU A 25 -5.94 8.23 -2.35
C LEU A 25 -5.04 8.78 -1.24
N GLU A 26 -3.80 9.19 -1.53
CA GLU A 26 -2.84 9.69 -0.52
C GLU A 26 -3.34 10.94 0.21
N TYR A 27 -4.19 11.75 -0.44
CA TYR A 27 -4.88 12.87 0.21
C TYR A 27 -5.77 12.45 1.39
N ARG A 28 -6.10 11.16 1.52
CA ARG A 28 -6.89 10.64 2.64
C ARG A 28 -6.03 10.36 3.86
N GLY A 29 -4.74 10.04 3.70
CA GLY A 29 -3.80 9.65 4.74
C GLY A 29 -2.38 9.48 4.20
N TYR A 30 -1.38 9.88 4.99
CA TYR A 30 0.05 9.83 4.63
C TYR A 30 0.95 9.50 5.84
N ASP A 31 0.38 9.08 6.97
CA ASP A 31 1.16 8.77 8.16
C ASP A 31 1.80 7.39 8.08
N SER A 32 1.13 6.44 7.42
CA SER A 32 1.67 5.10 7.16
C SER A 32 0.99 4.46 5.97
N VAL A 33 1.70 3.51 5.36
CA VAL A 33 1.32 2.80 4.14
C VAL A 33 1.68 1.33 4.28
N GLY A 34 0.91 0.47 3.62
CA GLY A 34 1.31 -0.92 3.45
C GLY A 34 0.47 -1.66 2.43
N TYR A 35 0.90 -2.86 2.10
CA TYR A 35 0.14 -3.82 1.30
C TYR A 35 0.21 -5.23 1.88
N ALA A 36 -0.78 -6.04 1.52
CA ALA A 36 -0.80 -7.48 1.72
C ALA A 36 -1.11 -8.16 0.39
N LEU A 37 -0.34 -9.18 0.03
CA LEU A 37 -0.44 -9.91 -1.23
C LEU A 37 -0.90 -11.36 -0.98
N ASN A 38 -1.40 -12.02 -2.01
CA ASN A 38 -1.97 -13.37 -1.92
C ASN A 38 -0.95 -14.49 -1.65
N ASP A 39 0.35 -14.21 -1.69
CA ASP A 39 1.43 -15.14 -1.33
C ASP A 39 1.77 -15.10 0.17
N GLY A 40 1.05 -14.29 0.96
CA GLY A 40 1.30 -14.07 2.38
C GLY A 40 2.30 -12.95 2.68
N THR A 41 2.86 -12.29 1.65
CA THR A 41 3.69 -11.09 1.86
C THR A 41 2.86 -9.98 2.50
N VAL A 42 3.40 -9.41 3.58
CA VAL A 42 2.92 -8.16 4.16
C VAL A 42 4.10 -7.21 4.33
N GLU A 43 4.00 -6.02 3.76
CA GLU A 43 5.00 -4.95 3.93
C GLU A 43 4.25 -3.68 4.32
N LYS A 44 4.72 -3.02 5.38
CA LYS A 44 4.15 -1.75 5.86
C LYS A 44 5.26 -0.89 6.45
N ASP A 45 5.05 0.42 6.41
CA ASP A 45 5.96 1.39 6.99
C ASP A 45 5.24 2.71 7.30
N THR A 46 5.91 3.55 8.08
CA THR A 46 5.51 4.92 8.33
C THR A 46 5.92 5.85 7.18
N GLY A 47 5.20 6.95 7.03
CA GLY A 47 5.42 7.96 6.00
C GLY A 47 4.67 7.74 4.70
N GLU A 48 5.10 8.48 3.69
CA GLU A 48 4.42 8.59 2.38
C GLU A 48 4.63 7.35 1.48
N ILE A 49 3.72 7.18 0.52
CA ILE A 49 3.77 6.05 -0.44
C ILE A 49 5.05 6.10 -1.28
N SER A 50 5.52 7.30 -1.64
CA SER A 50 6.73 7.51 -2.44
C SER A 50 7.98 6.95 -1.73
N ASP A 51 8.06 7.14 -0.43
CA ASP A 51 9.17 6.71 0.41
C ASP A 51 9.15 5.20 0.59
N PHE A 52 7.97 4.65 0.87
CA PHE A 52 7.74 3.22 0.94
C PHE A 52 8.14 2.52 -0.36
N MET A 53 7.73 3.04 -1.52
CA MET A 53 8.13 2.51 -2.84
C MET A 53 9.64 2.47 -3.07
N ARG A 54 10.42 3.38 -2.47
CA ARG A 54 11.88 3.37 -2.56
C ARG A 54 12.52 2.31 -1.66
N ARG A 55 11.90 1.98 -0.53
CA ARG A 55 12.41 1.03 0.48
C ARG A 55 12.00 -0.41 0.22
N THR A 56 10.83 -0.64 -0.38
CA THR A 56 10.31 -1.98 -0.66
C THR A 56 10.84 -2.56 -1.96
N LYS A 57 11.07 -3.87 -1.98
CA LYS A 57 11.37 -4.59 -3.22
C LYS A 57 10.09 -4.82 -4.03
N GLU A 58 10.23 -4.74 -5.35
CA GLU A 58 9.12 -5.04 -6.25
C GLU A 58 8.80 -6.54 -6.24
N LYS A 59 7.50 -6.85 -6.24
CA LYS A 59 6.97 -8.22 -6.21
C LYS A 59 5.85 -8.35 -7.24
N ASN A 60 5.68 -9.55 -7.78
CA ASN A 60 4.56 -9.87 -8.65
C ASN A 60 3.50 -10.64 -7.86
N PHE A 61 2.23 -10.25 -8.01
CA PHE A 61 1.11 -10.86 -7.30
C PHE A 61 -0.13 -10.90 -8.20
N ARG A 62 -1.17 -11.64 -7.81
CA ARG A 62 -2.46 -11.69 -8.54
C ARG A 62 -3.59 -11.02 -7.78
N THR A 63 -3.60 -11.20 -6.47
CA THR A 63 -4.59 -10.60 -5.58
C THR A 63 -3.89 -9.91 -4.42
N GLY A 64 -4.29 -8.68 -4.09
CA GLY A 64 -3.68 -7.94 -3.01
C GLY A 64 -4.50 -6.72 -2.61
N ILE A 65 -4.24 -6.23 -1.41
CA ILE A 65 -4.82 -5.02 -0.85
C ILE A 65 -3.72 -4.06 -0.44
N ALA A 66 -3.96 -2.76 -0.55
CA ALA A 66 -3.06 -1.74 -0.05
C ALA A 66 -3.84 -0.66 0.70
N HIS A 67 -3.21 -0.07 1.70
CA HIS A 67 -3.82 0.89 2.61
C HIS A 67 -2.88 2.06 2.87
N THR A 68 -3.46 3.25 2.94
CA THR A 68 -2.83 4.42 3.54
C THR A 68 -3.66 4.90 4.73
N ARG A 69 -2.98 5.24 5.82
CA ARG A 69 -3.56 5.59 7.11
C ARG A 69 -3.34 7.06 7.42
N TRP A 70 -4.36 7.68 8.02
CA TRP A 70 -4.25 8.90 8.81
C TRP A 70 -4.35 8.54 10.29
N ALA A 71 -3.36 8.93 11.09
CA ALA A 71 -3.36 8.81 12.53
C ALA A 71 -4.42 9.74 13.13
N THR A 72 -5.38 9.19 13.87
CA THR A 72 -6.42 9.96 14.55
C THR A 72 -5.99 10.27 15.98
N HIS A 73 -6.32 9.40 16.93
CA HIS A 73 -5.96 9.57 18.35
C HIS A 73 -4.74 8.75 18.76
N GLY A 74 -4.32 7.78 17.94
CA GLY A 74 -3.11 6.97 18.17
C GLY A 74 -1.93 7.45 17.35
N GLY A 75 -0.72 7.21 17.84
CA GLY A 75 0.52 7.58 17.17
C GLY A 75 0.72 6.90 15.80
N VAL A 76 1.71 7.42 15.08
CA VAL A 76 2.17 6.88 13.79
C VAL A 76 2.99 5.61 14.06
N THR A 77 2.61 4.50 13.42
CA THR A 77 3.15 3.14 13.61
C THR A 77 2.96 2.30 12.36
#